data_AF-A0A5C3LY42-F1
#
_entry.id   AF-A0A5C3LY42-F1
#
_cell.length_a   1.000
_cell.length_b   1.000
_cell.length_c   1.000
_cell.angle_alpha   90.00
_cell.angle_beta   90.00
_cell.angle_gamma   90.00
#
_symmetry.space_group_name_H-M   'P 1'
#
loop_
_entity.id
_entity.type
_entity.pdbx_description
1 polymer ?
#
loop_
_entity_poly.entity_id
_entity_poly.type
_entity_poly.pdbx_seq_one_letter_code
_entity_poly.pdbx_strand_id
1 'polypeptide(L)'
;MDKTITSEAALSSRISRLPEERSRAPEFYGFVALTSTYLLFGLYVLWALLPDEYIEWTGVTWYPNREWAILIPSWTIVVILLTYFVYWALAIAATPSFNDMSVLTDSRINLPNPPADPGFRNRYFDSARPDAIPELYDIPIGMVNRVLYRNSTSDRRRENA
;
A
#
# COMPACT_ATOMS: atom_id res chain seq x y z
N MET A 1 2.04 13.26 47.88
CA MET A 1 1.98 12.39 46.69
C MET A 1 1.33 13.04 45.47
N ASP A 2 0.82 14.28 45.59
CA ASP A 2 0.02 14.96 44.54
C ASP A 2 0.83 15.94 43.65
N LYS A 3 1.97 16.46 44.15
CA LYS A 3 2.78 17.46 43.44
C LYS A 3 3.52 16.92 42.20
N THR A 4 3.72 15.61 42.13
CA THR A 4 4.48 14.95 41.05
C THR A 4 3.63 14.79 39.78
N ILE A 5 2.36 14.47 39.94
CA ILE A 5 1.41 14.23 38.83
C ILE A 5 1.06 15.54 38.11
N THR A 6 0.93 16.63 38.86
CA THR A 6 0.67 17.97 38.29
C THR A 6 1.85 18.49 37.47
N SER A 7 3.09 18.12 37.85
CA SER A 7 4.29 18.49 37.11
C SER A 7 4.39 17.75 35.78
N GLU A 8 4.14 16.44 35.73
CA GLU A 8 4.17 15.65 34.48
C GLU A 8 3.07 16.09 33.49
N ALA A 9 1.85 16.33 33.97
CA ALA A 9 0.77 16.82 33.12
C ALA A 9 1.07 18.23 32.55
N ALA A 10 1.70 19.10 33.35
CA ALA A 10 2.15 20.41 32.89
C ALA A 10 3.33 20.33 31.90
N LEU A 11 4.22 19.35 32.05
CA LEU A 11 5.35 19.13 31.15
C LEU A 11 4.90 18.51 29.82
N SER A 12 4.02 17.50 29.87
CA SER A 12 3.41 16.86 28.70
C SER A 12 2.58 17.86 27.89
N SER A 13 1.75 18.66 28.55
CA SER A 13 0.99 19.73 27.87
C SER A 13 1.90 20.82 27.30
N ARG A 14 3.03 21.15 27.93
CA ARG A 14 4.04 22.06 27.36
C ARG A 14 4.77 21.45 26.16
N ILE A 15 5.09 20.16 26.19
CA ILE A 15 5.70 19.43 25.07
C ILE A 15 4.75 19.41 23.85
N SER A 16 3.45 19.20 24.07
CA SER A 16 2.44 19.23 22.99
C SER A 16 2.17 20.62 22.40
N ARG A 17 2.59 21.69 23.10
CA ARG A 17 2.44 23.10 22.66
C ARG A 17 3.73 23.69 22.10
N LEU A 18 4.81 22.92 22.00
CA LEU A 18 5.94 23.36 21.23
C LEU A 18 5.45 23.52 19.79
N PRO A 19 5.62 24.70 19.17
CA PRO A 19 5.27 24.86 17.78
C PRO A 19 6.07 23.80 17.03
N GLU A 20 5.36 22.84 16.46
CA GLU A 20 5.88 21.97 15.44
C GLU A 20 6.28 22.92 14.32
N GLU A 21 7.55 23.32 14.31
CA GLU A 21 8.26 23.94 13.18
C GLU A 21 8.23 22.89 12.07
N ARG A 22 7.03 22.67 11.53
CA ARG A 22 6.75 21.88 10.36
C ARG A 22 7.54 22.59 9.28
N SER A 23 8.72 22.06 9.00
CA SER A 23 9.64 22.58 8.01
C SER A 23 8.84 22.97 6.78
N ARG A 24 8.72 24.27 6.50
CA ARG A 24 7.99 24.78 5.33
C ARG A 24 8.65 24.36 4.01
N ALA A 25 9.82 23.73 4.08
CA ALA A 25 10.62 23.34 2.94
C ALA A 25 9.83 22.53 1.89
N PRO A 26 9.03 21.49 2.22
CA PRO A 26 8.28 20.71 1.23
C PRO A 26 7.23 21.55 0.46
N GLU A 27 6.62 22.54 1.11
CA GLU A 27 5.59 23.40 0.51
C GLU A 27 6.21 24.34 -0.54
N PHE A 28 7.39 24.89 -0.25
CA PHE A 28 8.14 25.73 -1.19
C PHE A 28 8.64 24.94 -2.40
N TYR A 29 9.17 23.73 -2.20
CA TYR A 29 9.61 22.90 -3.31
C TYR A 29 8.44 22.48 -4.21
N GLY A 30 7.29 22.11 -3.63
CA GLY A 30 6.09 21.79 -4.38
C GLY A 30 5.60 22.97 -5.22
N PHE A 31 5.56 24.18 -4.65
CA PHE A 31 5.16 25.39 -5.37
C PHE A 31 6.10 25.72 -6.54
N VAL A 32 7.42 25.68 -6.31
CA VAL A 32 8.41 25.94 -7.36
C VAL A 32 8.36 24.88 -8.44
N ALA A 33 8.26 23.60 -8.07
CA ALA A 33 8.15 22.49 -9.02
C ALA A 33 6.87 22.59 -9.86
N LEU A 34 5.73 22.90 -9.25
CA LEU A 34 4.46 23.05 -9.97
C LEU A 34 4.50 24.25 -10.93
N THR A 35 4.94 25.41 -10.44
CA THR A 35 5.01 26.64 -11.25
C THR A 35 6.00 26.47 -12.41
N SER A 36 7.19 25.92 -12.16
CA SER A 36 8.16 25.65 -13.23
C SER A 36 7.66 24.62 -14.23
N THR A 37 6.97 23.56 -13.79
CA THR A 37 6.37 22.56 -14.68
C THR A 37 5.31 23.19 -15.58
N TYR A 38 4.40 24.02 -15.04
CA TYR A 38 3.39 24.71 -15.86
C TYR A 38 4.02 25.71 -16.84
N LEU A 39 5.05 26.45 -16.42
CA LEU A 39 5.75 27.38 -17.30
C LEU A 39 6.44 26.65 -18.45
N LEU A 40 7.19 25.57 -18.15
CA LEU A 40 7.84 24.74 -19.16
C LEU A 40 6.82 24.06 -20.08
N PHE A 41 5.70 23.59 -19.53
CA PHE A 41 4.63 23.01 -20.32
C PHE A 41 3.98 24.04 -21.26
N GLY A 42 3.74 25.27 -20.79
CA GLY A 42 3.25 26.36 -21.62
C GLY A 42 4.22 26.70 -22.76
N LEU A 43 5.53 26.78 -22.46
CA LEU A 43 6.57 26.98 -23.47
C LEU A 43 6.63 25.82 -24.47
N TYR A 44 6.48 24.58 -24.00
CA TYR A 44 6.44 23.40 -24.86
C TYR A 44 5.25 23.40 -25.82
N VAL A 45 4.04 23.70 -25.32
CA VAL A 45 2.84 23.80 -26.15
C VAL A 45 2.96 24.94 -27.15
N LEU A 46 3.46 26.09 -26.71
CA LEU A 46 3.69 27.24 -27.57
C LEU A 46 4.68 26.87 -28.68
N TRP A 47 5.82 26.27 -28.35
CA TRP A 47 6.79 25.77 -29.34
C TRP A 47 6.20 24.74 -30.30
N ALA A 48 5.36 23.82 -29.81
CA ALA A 48 4.74 22.78 -30.63
C ALA A 48 3.69 23.33 -31.63
N LEU A 49 2.96 24.39 -31.26
CA LEU A 49 1.83 24.91 -32.04
C LEU A 49 2.15 26.17 -32.86
N LEU A 50 3.13 26.99 -32.46
CA LEU A 50 3.46 28.23 -33.17
C LEU A 50 4.04 27.91 -34.55
N PRO A 51 3.71 28.66 -35.61
CA PRO A 51 4.38 28.57 -36.92
C PRO A 51 5.86 28.98 -36.87
N ASP A 52 6.66 28.51 -37.84
CA ASP A 52 8.11 28.75 -37.91
C ASP A 52 8.45 30.24 -37.95
N GLU A 53 7.63 31.05 -38.64
CA GLU A 53 7.86 32.47 -38.86
C GLU A 53 7.91 33.26 -37.55
N TYR A 54 7.09 32.87 -36.57
CA TYR A 54 7.06 33.51 -35.26
C TYR A 54 8.26 33.11 -34.39
N ILE A 55 8.73 31.86 -34.53
CA ILE A 55 9.89 31.37 -33.78
C ILE A 55 11.17 32.02 -34.31
N GLU A 56 11.32 32.10 -35.63
CA GLU A 56 12.45 32.78 -36.26
C GLU A 56 12.49 34.27 -35.94
N TRP A 57 11.31 34.92 -35.85
CA TRP A 57 11.21 36.33 -35.43
C TRP A 57 11.71 36.57 -34.00
N THR A 58 11.55 35.60 -33.09
CA THR A 58 12.13 35.69 -31.73
C THR A 58 13.65 35.51 -31.69
N GLY A 59 14.30 35.29 -32.84
CA GLY A 59 15.75 35.13 -32.97
C GLY A 59 16.25 33.72 -32.73
N VAL A 60 15.36 32.72 -32.65
CA VAL A 60 15.72 31.31 -32.47
C VAL A 60 15.91 30.66 -33.83
N THR A 61 17.17 30.55 -34.26
CA THR A 61 17.55 29.97 -35.56
C THR A 61 17.70 28.45 -35.54
N TRP A 62 17.79 27.83 -34.37
CA TRP A 62 17.88 26.37 -34.23
C TRP A 62 17.02 25.87 -33.09
N TYR A 63 16.11 24.95 -33.40
CA TYR A 63 15.29 24.20 -32.45
C TYR A 63 15.12 22.75 -32.96
N PRO A 64 14.86 21.77 -32.08
CA PRO A 64 14.72 20.37 -32.48
C PRO A 64 13.54 20.16 -33.45
N ASN A 65 13.53 19.05 -34.20
CA ASN A 65 12.45 18.77 -35.16
C ASN A 65 11.06 18.76 -34.46
N ARG A 66 10.03 19.33 -35.09
CA ARG A 66 8.66 19.41 -34.54
C ARG A 66 8.04 18.04 -34.26
N GLU A 67 8.52 16.98 -34.90
CA GLU A 67 8.11 15.59 -34.61
C GLU A 67 8.28 15.20 -33.14
N TRP A 68 9.23 15.82 -32.43
CA TRP A 68 9.40 15.58 -30.99
C TRP A 68 8.17 16.02 -30.17
N ALA A 69 7.36 16.94 -30.68
CA ALA A 69 6.10 17.35 -30.05
C ALA A 69 5.07 16.21 -29.98
N ILE A 70 5.10 15.26 -30.93
CA ILE A 70 4.20 14.10 -30.90
C ILE A 70 4.88 12.86 -30.30
N LEU A 71 6.19 12.71 -30.50
CA LEU A 71 6.95 11.57 -29.99
C LEU A 71 6.97 11.55 -28.47
N ILE A 72 7.20 12.69 -27.80
CA ILE A 72 7.26 12.78 -26.34
C ILE A 72 5.97 12.29 -25.66
N PRO A 73 4.77 12.83 -25.98
CA PRO A 73 3.53 12.38 -25.34
C PRO A 73 3.18 10.93 -25.72
N SER A 74 3.42 10.51 -26.96
CA SER A 74 3.17 9.13 -27.40
C SER A 74 4.02 8.12 -26.61
N TRP A 75 5.34 8.35 -26.53
CA TRP A 75 6.24 7.50 -25.76
C TRP A 75 5.94 7.53 -24.27
N THR A 76 5.53 8.67 -23.72
CA THR A 76 5.14 8.78 -22.31
C THR A 76 3.98 7.84 -21.98
N ILE A 77 2.95 7.78 -22.83
CA ILE A 77 1.81 6.86 -22.65
C ILE A 77 2.28 5.40 -22.72
N VAL A 78 3.14 5.06 -23.69
CA VAL A 78 3.68 3.70 -23.84
C VAL A 78 4.48 3.29 -22.59
N VAL A 79 5.34 4.17 -22.07
CA VAL A 79 6.13 3.91 -20.86
C VAL A 79 5.23 3.71 -19.65
N ILE A 80 4.21 4.55 -19.45
CA ILE A 80 3.25 4.41 -18.35
C ILE A 80 2.54 3.06 -18.43
N LEU A 81 1.98 2.72 -19.58
CA LEU A 81 1.31 1.43 -19.79
C LEU A 81 2.26 0.26 -19.54
N LEU A 82 3.48 0.33 -20.08
CA LEU A 82 4.50 -0.69 -19.87
C LEU A 82 4.84 -0.86 -18.39
N THR A 83 4.98 0.23 -17.64
CA THR A 83 5.21 0.16 -16.18
C THR A 83 4.09 -0.58 -15.46
N TYR A 84 2.82 -0.29 -15.79
CA TYR A 84 1.69 -1.03 -15.21
C TYR A 84 1.70 -2.51 -15.60
N PHE A 85 1.93 -2.83 -16.87
CA PHE A 85 2.02 -4.22 -17.32
C PHE A 85 3.14 -4.99 -16.62
N VAL A 86 4.32 -4.38 -16.48
CA VAL A 86 5.45 -4.97 -15.77
C VAL A 86 5.12 -5.13 -14.29
N TYR A 87 4.50 -4.14 -13.65
CA TYR A 87 4.08 -4.25 -12.26
C TYR A 87 3.08 -5.40 -12.05
N TRP A 88 2.09 -5.55 -12.92
CA TRP A 88 1.14 -6.66 -12.89
C TRP A 88 1.85 -8.01 -13.09
N ALA A 89 2.75 -8.10 -14.06
CA ALA A 89 3.52 -9.31 -14.30
C ALA A 89 4.37 -9.69 -13.09
N LEU A 90 5.02 -8.70 -12.45
CA LEU A 90 5.80 -8.90 -11.23
C LEU A 90 4.92 -9.29 -10.04
N ALA A 91 3.75 -8.69 -9.88
CA ALA A 91 2.82 -9.03 -8.81
C ALA A 91 2.35 -10.50 -8.93
N ILE A 92 2.00 -10.93 -10.15
CA ILE A 92 1.62 -12.32 -10.44
C ILE A 92 2.83 -13.25 -10.23
N ALA A 93 4.02 -12.88 -10.72
CA ALA A 93 5.23 -13.68 -10.54
C ALA A 93 5.66 -13.81 -9.07
N ALA A 94 5.38 -12.80 -8.24
CA ALA A 94 5.67 -12.79 -6.82
C ALA A 94 4.58 -13.49 -5.98
N THR A 95 3.44 -13.85 -6.56
CA THR A 95 2.36 -14.53 -5.83
C THR A 95 2.75 -15.99 -5.56
N PRO A 96 2.76 -16.45 -4.29
CA PRO A 96 3.01 -17.85 -3.95
C PRO A 96 1.95 -18.79 -4.54
N SER A 97 2.25 -20.09 -4.63
CA SER A 97 1.28 -21.05 -5.16
C SER A 97 -0.03 -21.04 -4.35
N PHE A 98 -1.18 -21.19 -5.01
CA PHE A 98 -2.50 -21.17 -4.34
C PHE A 98 -2.68 -22.25 -3.26
N ASN A 99 -1.83 -23.27 -3.26
CA ASN A 99 -1.88 -24.35 -2.28
C ASN A 99 -0.93 -24.12 -1.09
N ASP A 100 -0.19 -23.01 -1.08
CA ASP A 100 0.69 -22.64 0.02
C ASP A 100 -0.06 -21.80 1.06
N MET A 101 0.06 -22.17 2.32
CA MET A 101 -0.54 -21.45 3.45
C MET A 101 0.06 -20.06 3.62
N SER A 102 1.28 -19.84 3.10
CA SER A 102 1.95 -18.52 3.07
C SER A 102 1.15 -17.43 2.34
N VAL A 103 0.20 -17.79 1.48
CA VAL A 103 -0.73 -16.85 0.83
C VAL A 103 -1.67 -16.18 1.85
N LEU A 104 -2.03 -16.90 2.92
CA LEU A 104 -2.99 -16.45 3.93
C LEU A 104 -2.32 -16.04 5.24
N THR A 105 -1.11 -16.53 5.50
CA THR A 105 -0.42 -16.37 6.79
C THR A 105 0.89 -15.64 6.63
N ASP A 106 1.14 -14.63 7.46
CA ASP A 106 2.41 -13.91 7.50
C ASP A 106 3.39 -14.49 8.53
N SER A 107 4.56 -13.87 8.68
CA SER A 107 5.59 -14.26 9.66
C SER A 107 5.26 -13.91 11.11
N ARG A 108 4.17 -13.18 11.36
CA ARG A 108 3.72 -12.74 12.68
C ARG A 108 2.54 -13.58 13.19
N ILE A 109 2.06 -14.55 12.43
CA ILE A 109 0.96 -15.42 12.85
C ILE A 109 1.33 -16.17 14.14
N ASN A 110 0.47 -16.06 15.15
CA ASN A 110 0.67 -16.74 16.42
C ASN A 110 -0.07 -18.08 16.40
N LEU A 111 0.60 -19.11 15.87
CA LEU A 111 0.09 -20.47 15.87
C LEU A 111 0.67 -21.26 17.06
N PRO A 112 -0.11 -22.18 17.66
CA PRO A 112 0.42 -23.08 18.66
C PRO A 112 1.50 -23.96 18.02
N ASN A 113 2.67 -24.03 18.68
CA ASN A 113 3.81 -24.80 18.18
C ASN A 113 3.41 -26.23 17.88
N PRO A 114 3.84 -26.77 16.72
CA PRO A 114 3.45 -28.10 16.34
C PRO A 114 3.99 -29.16 17.33
N PRO A 115 3.27 -30.27 17.51
CA PRO A 115 3.88 -31.56 17.33
C PRO A 115 5.15 -32.10 17.96
N ALA A 116 5.81 -31.63 19.02
CA ALA A 116 7.05 -32.35 19.44
C ALA A 116 6.79 -33.80 19.92
N ASP A 117 5.57 -34.10 20.38
CA ASP A 117 5.21 -35.41 20.97
C ASP A 117 4.17 -36.19 20.13
N PRO A 118 4.28 -37.52 20.05
CA PRO A 118 3.38 -38.39 19.27
C PRO A 118 1.96 -38.57 19.86
N GLY A 119 1.65 -37.95 21.00
CA GLY A 119 0.34 -38.04 21.68
C GLY A 119 -0.58 -36.82 21.52
N PHE A 120 -0.35 -35.98 20.52
CA PHE A 120 -0.76 -34.57 20.59
C PHE A 120 -2.26 -34.30 20.67
N ARG A 121 -2.64 -33.62 21.77
CA ARG A 121 -3.88 -32.84 21.86
C ARG A 121 -3.68 -31.51 21.16
N ASN A 122 -4.67 -31.09 20.39
CA ASN A 122 -4.66 -29.80 19.72
C ASN A 122 -4.94 -28.68 20.76
N ARG A 123 -3.96 -27.77 20.96
CA ARG A 123 -4.01 -26.66 21.95
C ARG A 123 -5.20 -25.72 21.78
N TYR A 124 -5.78 -25.62 20.58
CA TYR A 124 -7.01 -24.87 20.38
C TYR A 124 -8.17 -25.43 21.23
N PHE A 125 -8.19 -26.74 21.49
CA PHE A 125 -9.19 -27.37 22.35
C PHE A 125 -8.88 -27.25 23.84
N ASP A 126 -7.61 -27.11 24.23
CA ASP A 126 -7.26 -26.85 25.63
C ASP A 126 -7.73 -25.46 26.06
N SER A 127 -7.74 -24.50 25.14
CA SER A 127 -8.31 -23.16 25.33
C SER A 127 -9.85 -23.15 25.41
N ALA A 128 -10.53 -24.22 25.02
CA ALA A 128 -11.99 -24.33 25.06
C ALA A 128 -12.53 -24.86 26.40
N ARG A 129 -11.66 -25.17 27.36
CA ARG A 129 -12.08 -25.66 28.68
C ARG A 129 -12.63 -24.51 29.53
N PRO A 130 -13.67 -24.76 30.36
CA PRO A 130 -14.31 -23.70 31.17
C PRO A 130 -13.34 -22.97 32.12
N ASP A 131 -12.33 -23.69 32.62
CA ASP A 131 -11.38 -23.20 33.61
C ASP A 131 -10.02 -22.82 33.00
N ALA A 132 -9.88 -22.88 31.68
CA ALA A 132 -8.63 -22.53 31.00
C ALA A 132 -8.52 -21.01 30.81
N ILE A 133 -7.33 -20.47 31.07
CA ILE A 133 -6.96 -19.13 30.63
C ILE A 133 -6.38 -19.29 29.22
N PRO A 134 -7.09 -18.89 28.16
CA PRO A 134 -6.64 -19.13 26.80
C PRO A 134 -5.45 -18.23 26.47
N GLU A 135 -4.40 -18.82 25.91
CA GLU A 135 -3.33 -18.07 25.27
C GLU A 135 -3.84 -17.46 23.96
N LEU A 136 -3.32 -16.28 23.60
CA LEU A 136 -3.76 -15.54 22.42
C LEU A 136 -3.20 -16.18 21.14
N TYR A 137 -3.94 -17.12 20.54
CA TYR A 137 -3.58 -17.75 19.26
C TYR A 137 -4.50 -17.31 18.13
N ASP A 138 -3.93 -17.20 16.92
CA ASP A 138 -4.70 -17.01 15.70
C ASP A 138 -5.39 -18.32 15.30
N ILE A 139 -6.66 -18.24 14.93
CA ILE A 139 -7.45 -19.40 14.50
C ILE A 139 -7.40 -19.49 12.97
N PRO A 140 -6.92 -20.61 12.39
CA PRO A 140 -6.85 -20.77 10.95
C PRO A 140 -8.25 -20.68 10.33
N ILE A 141 -8.39 -19.91 9.24
CA ILE A 141 -9.68 -19.73 8.56
C ILE A 141 -10.32 -21.05 8.11
N GLY A 142 -9.53 -22.06 7.75
CA GLY A 142 -10.03 -23.40 7.45
C GLY A 142 -10.73 -24.08 8.64
N MET A 143 -10.25 -23.84 9.87
CA MET A 143 -10.91 -24.34 11.08
C MET A 143 -12.23 -23.59 11.32
N VAL A 144 -12.23 -22.26 11.20
CA VAL A 144 -13.44 -21.44 11.34
C VAL A 144 -14.50 -21.87 10.32
N ASN A 145 -14.12 -21.99 9.04
CA ASN A 145 -15.04 -22.40 7.98
C ASN A 145 -15.61 -23.80 8.24
N ARG A 146 -14.79 -24.74 8.72
CA ARG A 146 -15.26 -26.08 9.07
C ARG A 146 -16.20 -26.08 10.26
N VAL A 147 -16.03 -25.20 11.24
CA VAL A 147 -16.95 -25.14 12.39
C VAL A 147 -18.25 -24.45 11.98
N LEU A 148 -18.16 -23.32 11.27
CA LEU A 148 -19.30 -22.48 10.93
C LEU A 148 -20.18 -23.09 9.83
N TYR A 149 -19.59 -23.71 8.80
CA TYR A 149 -20.31 -24.16 7.60
C TYR A 149 -20.47 -25.68 7.46
N ARG A 150 -20.06 -26.47 8.46
CA ARG A 150 -20.22 -27.94 8.41
C ARG A 150 -21.67 -28.39 8.44
N ASN A 151 -22.55 -27.65 9.10
CA ASN A 151 -23.95 -28.05 9.24
C ASN A 151 -24.82 -27.61 8.06
N SER A 152 -24.49 -26.50 7.38
CA SER A 152 -25.25 -26.01 6.22
C SER A 152 -25.12 -26.92 5.01
N THR A 153 -23.97 -27.59 4.86
CA THR A 153 -23.73 -28.56 3.77
C THR A 153 -24.41 -29.90 4.02
N SER A 154 -24.55 -30.33 5.28
CA SER A 154 -25.29 -31.55 5.62
C SER A 154 -26.80 -31.40 5.45
N ASP A 155 -27.36 -30.25 5.82
CA ASP A 155 -28.81 -30.01 5.69
C ASP A 155 -29.25 -29.92 4.23
N ARG A 156 -28.47 -29.22 3.39
CA ARG A 156 -28.74 -29.13 1.95
C ARG A 156 -28.57 -30.46 1.21
N ARG A 157 -27.79 -31.40 1.74
CA ARG A 157 -27.65 -32.75 1.17
C ARG A 157 -28.79 -33.69 1.58
N ARG A 158 -29.49 -33.39 2.67
CA ARG A 158 -30.68 -34.13 3.14
C ARG A 158 -31.97 -33.63 2.51
N GLU A 159 -32.04 -32.37 2.10
CA GLU A 159 -33.21 -31.79 1.42
C GLU A 159 -33.29 -32.17 -0.07
N ASN A 160 -32.15 -32.50 -0.70
CA ASN A 160 -32.06 -32.89 -2.11
C ASN A 160 -31.96 -34.42 -2.34
N ALA A 161 -32.19 -35.23 -1.30
CA ALA A 161 -32.20 -36.69 -1.35
C ALA A 161 -33.61 -37.21 -0.99
#